data_AF-A0A9E2UI58-F1
#
_entry.id   AF-A0A9E2UI58-F1
#
_cell.length_a   1.000
_cell.length_b   1.000
_cell.length_c   1.000
_cell.angle_alpha   90.00
_cell.angle_beta   90.00
_cell.angle_gamma   90.00
#
_symmetry.space_group_name_H-M   'P 1'
#
loop_
_entity.id
_entity.type
_entity.pdbx_description
1 polymer ?
#
loop_
_entity_poly.entity_id
_entity_poly.type
_entity_poly.pdbx_seq_one_letter_code
_entity_poly.pdbx_strand_id
1 'polypeptide(L)'
;MSSIDRPAPSAPIRPVGASDTTWIGDFLRERWGATKVVVHGEVIDAAQLPALVAEPRRGLATYRRLGGDAELVTLDAEPTRSGTGTALIEALTRKLSAEGCTRLWLTMTNGNLAALQFYLGRGFRLSQVRSGAADRARKLKPSIPLVGEHRIPIHDELDLCRVLDPGAGEITMPPWSEPCSDPVAAARQGYAEELRFTAPIRDAAVVRAFATVPREHFLGPGPWRILSPMRSAEYWTTENADPRHVYHDVLVAIDERGRLNNGQPSLWACLYDQLGLTPGTHVVHVGAGTGYYSAILAEIVGPAGAVTAIEIDPVLASQATDNLALAWPQARVVAADGFAFRPERPADAVIVNAGVTHFSPVWLDSLAAGNGRLLVPLTNAERWGGFLLITRRAGETQRYSARFVHHVGIIHCIGGRDPQAEARLTEALAKAPLAAVKSLRRAPEEPDTSCWLSGDGWWLSVAPVFESDATGLRDV
;
A
#
# COMPACT_ATOMS: atom_id res chain seq x y z
N MET A 1 11.40 -59.43 26.01
CA MET A 1 12.01 -58.21 26.60
C MET A 1 13.38 -58.04 25.98
N SER A 2 13.49 -57.14 24.99
CA SER A 2 14.76 -56.79 24.34
C SER A 2 15.34 -55.55 25.02
N SER A 3 16.65 -55.57 25.22
CA SER A 3 17.47 -54.68 26.05
C SER A 3 17.77 -53.31 25.41
N ILE A 4 16.83 -52.68 24.70
CA ILE A 4 17.07 -51.41 23.99
C ILE A 4 15.90 -50.46 24.25
N ASP A 5 15.88 -49.82 25.43
CA ASP A 5 15.20 -48.53 25.68
C ASP A 5 15.38 -48.08 27.15
N ARG A 6 16.62 -48.11 27.66
CA ARG A 6 16.94 -47.23 28.78
C ARG A 6 17.31 -45.88 28.18
N PRO A 7 16.55 -44.79 28.42
CA PRO A 7 17.01 -43.46 28.04
C PRO A 7 18.38 -43.25 28.70
N ALA A 8 19.35 -42.77 27.92
CA ALA A 8 20.65 -42.37 28.45
C ALA A 8 20.42 -41.42 29.64
N PRO A 9 21.18 -41.54 30.74
CA PRO A 9 21.04 -40.61 31.86
C PRO A 9 21.20 -39.18 31.33
N SER A 10 20.18 -38.36 31.55
CA SER A 10 20.18 -36.96 31.12
C SER A 10 21.42 -36.27 31.66
N ALA A 11 22.18 -35.59 30.80
CA ALA A 11 23.34 -34.79 31.18
C ALA A 11 23.00 -33.89 32.39
N PRO A 12 23.86 -33.79 33.42
CA PRO A 12 23.63 -32.89 34.53
C PRO A 12 23.53 -31.46 34.00
N ILE A 13 22.47 -30.73 34.37
CA ILE A 13 22.30 -29.33 33.98
C ILE A 13 22.61 -28.44 35.18
N ARG A 14 23.45 -27.41 34.96
CA ARG A 14 23.76 -26.40 35.98
C ARG A 14 23.74 -24.99 35.40
N PRO A 15 23.55 -23.96 36.23
CA PRO A 15 23.82 -22.58 35.82
C PRO A 15 25.28 -22.38 35.40
N VAL A 16 25.49 -21.40 34.53
CA VAL A 16 26.81 -20.93 34.13
C VAL A 16 27.63 -20.42 35.33
N GLY A 17 28.92 -20.74 35.35
CA GLY A 17 29.89 -20.18 36.29
C GLY A 17 30.97 -19.37 35.56
N ALA A 18 31.79 -18.63 36.31
CA ALA A 18 32.83 -17.76 35.74
C ALA A 18 33.85 -18.49 34.83
N SER A 19 34.06 -19.79 35.06
CA SER A 19 34.97 -20.61 34.26
C SER A 19 34.41 -20.99 32.87
N ASP A 20 33.12 -20.76 32.60
CA ASP A 20 32.46 -21.15 31.35
C ASP A 20 32.48 -20.05 30.28
N THR A 21 32.83 -18.81 30.61
CA THR A 21 32.72 -17.64 29.73
C THR A 21 33.43 -17.83 28.38
N THR A 22 34.69 -18.31 28.41
CA THR A 22 35.46 -18.58 27.19
C THR A 22 34.78 -19.66 26.34
N TRP A 23 34.36 -20.75 26.98
CA TRP A 23 33.69 -21.86 26.31
C TRP A 23 32.37 -21.44 25.67
N ILE A 24 31.55 -20.61 26.33
CA ILE A 24 30.29 -20.11 25.77
C ILE A 24 30.53 -19.30 24.49
N GLY A 25 31.50 -18.39 24.53
CA GLY A 25 31.86 -17.58 23.37
C GLY A 25 32.30 -18.45 22.18
N ASP A 26 33.13 -19.44 22.44
CA ASP A 26 33.64 -20.36 21.42
C ASP A 26 32.52 -21.27 20.88
N PHE A 27 31.70 -21.84 21.77
CA PHE A 27 30.56 -22.68 21.42
C PHE A 27 29.53 -21.93 20.56
N LEU A 28 29.20 -20.68 20.90
CA LEU A 28 28.27 -19.88 20.08
C LEU A 28 28.86 -19.53 18.71
N ARG A 29 30.17 -19.22 18.61
CA ARG A 29 30.79 -18.95 17.31
C ARG A 29 30.83 -20.19 16.42
N GLU A 30 31.13 -21.35 17.00
CA GLU A 30 31.16 -22.62 16.27
C GLU A 30 29.76 -23.04 15.81
N ARG A 31 28.76 -22.93 16.68
CA ARG A 31 27.41 -23.48 16.45
C ARG A 31 26.45 -22.50 15.77
N TRP A 32 26.57 -21.21 16.05
CA TRP A 32 25.68 -20.14 15.55
C TRP A 32 26.38 -19.14 14.62
N GLY A 33 27.67 -19.33 14.35
CA GLY A 33 28.50 -18.47 13.49
C GLY A 33 28.89 -17.12 14.11
N ALA A 34 28.31 -16.74 15.25
CA ALA A 34 28.61 -15.52 16.00
C ALA A 34 28.02 -15.60 17.41
N THR A 35 28.53 -14.79 18.34
CA THR A 35 27.89 -14.60 19.67
C THR A 35 26.67 -13.69 19.59
N LYS A 36 26.62 -12.80 18.58
CA LYS A 36 25.49 -11.90 18.33
C LYS A 36 24.38 -12.61 17.56
N VAL A 37 23.17 -12.56 18.10
CA VAL A 37 21.93 -13.07 17.49
C VAL A 37 21.05 -11.86 17.15
N VAL A 38 20.34 -11.93 16.01
CA VAL A 38 19.36 -10.92 15.64
C VAL A 38 18.00 -11.57 15.63
N VAL A 39 17.10 -11.09 16.48
CA VAL A 39 15.71 -11.56 16.66
C VAL A 39 14.85 -10.34 16.98
N HIS A 40 13.58 -10.33 16.56
CA HIS A 40 12.63 -9.22 16.80
C HIS A 40 13.14 -7.80 16.51
N GLY A 41 14.12 -7.66 15.60
CA GLY A 41 14.74 -6.39 15.23
C GLY A 41 15.83 -5.89 16.18
N GLU A 42 16.17 -6.66 17.23
CA GLU A 42 17.22 -6.36 18.20
C GLU A 42 18.49 -7.18 17.90
N VAL A 43 19.66 -6.60 18.18
CA VAL A 43 20.95 -7.33 18.18
C VAL A 43 21.31 -7.68 19.62
N ILE A 44 21.26 -8.97 19.96
CA ILE A 44 21.54 -9.50 21.31
C ILE A 44 22.90 -10.21 21.31
N ASP A 45 23.79 -9.88 22.25
CA ASP A 45 25.00 -10.68 22.49
C ASP A 45 24.70 -11.85 23.43
N ALA A 46 24.46 -13.03 22.86
CA ALA A 46 24.03 -14.21 23.61
C ALA A 46 25.10 -14.71 24.59
N ALA A 47 26.38 -14.37 24.38
CA ALA A 47 27.47 -14.75 25.29
C ALA A 47 27.41 -14.03 26.64
N GLN A 48 26.67 -12.91 26.74
CA GLN A 48 26.50 -12.13 27.96
C GLN A 48 25.23 -12.47 28.74
N LEU A 49 24.41 -13.38 28.22
CA LEU A 49 23.13 -13.74 28.84
C LEU A 49 23.29 -14.79 29.95
N PRO A 50 22.37 -14.81 30.93
CA PRO A 50 22.17 -15.97 31.78
C PRO A 50 22.06 -17.26 30.96
N ALA A 51 22.70 -18.33 31.43
CA ALA A 51 22.74 -19.57 30.70
C ALA A 51 22.72 -20.81 31.60
N LEU A 52 22.21 -21.91 31.05
CA LEU A 52 22.35 -23.25 31.58
C LEU A 52 23.31 -24.06 30.71
N VAL A 53 24.17 -24.84 31.36
CA VAL A 53 25.17 -25.70 30.73
C VAL A 53 24.85 -27.15 31.04
N ALA A 54 24.89 -28.00 30.02
CA ALA A 54 24.80 -29.45 30.15
C ALA A 54 26.19 -30.07 30.25
N GLU A 55 26.46 -30.85 31.29
CA GLU A 55 27.78 -31.45 31.51
C GLU A 55 27.97 -32.80 30.81
N PRO A 56 29.20 -33.13 30.34
CA PRO A 56 30.40 -32.28 30.32
C PRO A 56 30.31 -31.24 29.18
N ARG A 57 30.19 -29.93 29.48
CA ARG A 57 30.10 -28.79 28.53
C ARG A 57 29.67 -29.13 27.09
N ARG A 58 28.51 -29.76 26.96
CA ARG A 58 27.97 -30.39 25.74
C ARG A 58 26.64 -29.81 25.30
N GLY A 59 26.15 -28.80 26.00
CA GLY A 59 24.95 -28.10 25.59
C GLY A 59 24.82 -26.79 26.34
N LEU A 60 24.20 -25.83 25.67
CA LEU A 60 24.03 -24.47 26.15
C LEU A 60 22.60 -24.03 25.87
N ALA A 61 21.96 -23.43 26.88
CA ALA A 61 20.72 -22.68 26.71
C ALA A 61 20.90 -21.29 27.30
N THR A 62 20.90 -20.25 26.47
CA THR A 62 20.94 -18.85 26.93
C THR A 62 19.54 -18.28 26.96
N TYR A 63 19.24 -17.47 27.96
CA TYR A 63 17.89 -16.91 28.14
C TYR A 63 17.94 -15.52 28.75
N ARG A 64 16.83 -14.77 28.60
CA ARG A 64 16.64 -13.47 29.26
C ARG A 64 15.25 -13.37 29.87
N ARG A 65 15.11 -12.47 30.85
CA ARG A 65 13.82 -12.14 31.49
C ARG A 65 13.09 -11.07 30.68
N LEU A 66 11.77 -11.21 30.60
CA LEU A 66 10.85 -10.29 29.93
C LEU A 66 9.68 -9.97 30.88
N GLY A 67 9.96 -9.23 31.95
CA GLY A 67 9.00 -9.01 33.03
C GLY A 67 8.56 -10.34 33.67
N GLY A 68 7.25 -10.62 33.62
CA GLY A 68 6.66 -11.88 34.08
C GLY A 68 7.04 -13.10 33.22
N ASP A 69 7.50 -12.86 31.99
CA ASP A 69 7.87 -13.91 31.04
C ASP A 69 9.41 -14.04 30.89
N ALA A 70 9.85 -14.98 30.06
CA ALA A 70 11.23 -15.17 29.68
C ALA A 70 11.35 -15.58 28.20
N GLU A 71 12.53 -15.38 27.61
CA GLU A 71 12.85 -15.78 26.25
C GLU A 71 14.08 -16.67 26.23
N LEU A 72 13.96 -17.82 25.58
CA LEU A 72 15.07 -18.67 25.18
C LEU A 72 15.70 -18.06 23.92
N VAL A 73 16.94 -17.60 24.03
CA VAL A 73 17.64 -16.87 22.95
C VAL A 73 18.49 -17.82 22.11
N THR A 74 19.17 -18.77 22.74
CA THR A 74 19.92 -19.83 22.02
C THR A 74 19.76 -21.16 22.72
N LEU A 75 19.74 -22.24 21.93
CA LEU A 75 19.78 -23.62 22.40
C LEU A 75 20.58 -24.45 21.40
N ASP A 76 21.66 -25.09 21.85
CA ASP A 76 22.36 -26.10 21.06
C ASP A 76 22.94 -27.18 21.99
N ALA A 77 23.12 -28.38 21.46
CA ALA A 77 23.64 -29.53 22.18
C ALA A 77 24.33 -30.54 21.26
N GLU A 78 25.43 -31.12 21.77
CA GLU A 78 26.24 -32.13 21.12
C GLU A 78 26.42 -33.39 21.99
N PRO A 79 26.28 -34.60 21.42
CA PRO A 79 25.80 -34.89 20.06
C PRO A 79 24.30 -34.64 19.95
N THR A 80 23.84 -34.35 18.74
CA THR A 80 22.41 -34.20 18.44
C THR A 80 21.67 -35.50 18.78
N ARG A 81 20.40 -35.40 19.21
CA ARG A 81 19.54 -36.54 19.60
C ARG A 81 20.02 -37.34 20.84
N SER A 82 20.88 -36.76 21.67
CA SER A 82 21.31 -37.34 22.96
C SER A 82 20.35 -37.12 24.13
N GLY A 83 19.28 -36.34 23.93
CA GLY A 83 18.37 -35.90 25.01
C GLY A 83 18.82 -34.63 25.75
N THR A 84 20.04 -34.15 25.51
CA THR A 84 20.61 -32.95 26.16
C THR A 84 19.76 -31.70 25.97
N GLY A 85 19.27 -31.44 24.75
CA GLY A 85 18.39 -30.30 24.49
C GLY A 85 17.08 -30.37 25.28
N THR A 86 16.49 -31.56 25.44
CA THR A 86 15.31 -31.75 26.30
C THR A 86 15.65 -31.44 27.75
N ALA A 87 16.78 -31.95 28.24
CA ALA A 87 17.21 -31.74 29.61
C ALA A 87 17.42 -30.24 29.91
N LEU A 88 18.01 -29.49 28.97
CA LEU A 88 18.17 -28.04 29.07
C LEU A 88 16.83 -27.30 29.12
N ILE A 89 15.89 -27.62 28.23
CA ILE A 89 14.54 -27.01 28.22
C ILE A 89 13.81 -27.29 29.53
N GLU A 90 13.79 -28.55 29.98
CA GLU A 90 13.07 -28.91 31.21
C GLU A 90 13.72 -28.31 32.46
N ALA A 91 15.06 -28.21 32.49
CA ALA A 91 15.76 -27.52 33.57
C ALA A 91 15.47 -26.02 33.57
N LEU A 92 15.45 -25.37 32.39
CA LEU A 92 15.11 -23.96 32.24
C LEU A 92 13.66 -23.69 32.66
N THR A 93 12.71 -24.50 32.19
CA THR A 93 11.30 -24.41 32.57
C THR A 93 11.14 -24.54 34.09
N ARG A 94 11.72 -25.56 34.74
CA ARG A 94 11.66 -25.69 36.21
C ARG A 94 12.22 -24.47 36.93
N LYS A 95 13.37 -23.97 36.49
CA LYS A 95 14.01 -22.79 37.07
C LYS A 95 13.11 -21.55 36.95
N LEU A 96 12.60 -21.28 35.75
CA LEU A 96 11.78 -20.10 35.48
C LEU A 96 10.42 -20.18 36.19
N SER A 97 9.78 -21.35 36.25
CA SER A 97 8.54 -21.54 37.02
C SER A 97 8.76 -21.29 38.52
N ALA A 98 9.88 -21.75 39.08
CA ALA A 98 10.22 -21.48 40.49
C ALA A 98 10.49 -19.99 40.76
N GLU A 99 10.88 -19.23 39.74
CA GLU A 99 11.06 -17.78 39.76
C GLU A 99 9.75 -17.00 39.43
N GLY A 100 8.60 -17.67 39.37
CA GLY A 100 7.31 -17.05 39.10
C GLY A 100 7.13 -16.61 37.64
N CYS A 101 7.86 -17.22 36.70
CA CYS A 101 7.71 -16.94 35.29
C CYS A 101 6.44 -17.58 34.72
N THR A 102 5.65 -16.81 33.97
CA THR A 102 4.37 -17.27 33.40
C THR A 102 4.53 -17.97 32.07
N ARG A 103 5.42 -17.50 31.18
CA ARG A 103 5.64 -18.08 29.85
C ARG A 103 7.10 -18.07 29.43
N LEU A 104 7.46 -19.06 28.62
CA LEU A 104 8.76 -19.16 27.94
C LEU A 104 8.56 -19.01 26.43
N TRP A 105 9.17 -17.97 25.88
CA TRP A 105 9.12 -17.62 24.47
C TRP A 105 10.40 -18.04 23.74
N LEU A 106 10.30 -18.22 22.43
CA LEU A 106 11.46 -18.32 21.53
C LEU A 106 11.10 -17.86 20.12
N THR A 107 12.12 -17.43 19.39
CA THR A 107 12.04 -17.11 17.96
C THR A 107 12.92 -18.07 17.18
N MET A 108 12.46 -18.50 16.00
CA MET A 108 13.28 -19.27 15.07
C MET A 108 12.99 -18.91 13.61
N THR A 109 13.88 -19.22 12.68
CA THR A 109 13.63 -19.02 11.25
C THR A 109 12.74 -20.12 10.67
N ASN A 110 11.95 -19.79 9.64
CA ASN A 110 11.06 -20.73 8.94
C ASN A 110 11.79 -21.92 8.27
N GLY A 111 13.10 -21.82 8.08
CA GLY A 111 13.94 -22.88 7.50
C GLY A 111 14.48 -23.92 8.49
N ASN A 112 14.13 -23.87 9.77
CA ASN A 112 14.63 -24.83 10.78
C ASN A 112 13.50 -25.79 11.24
N LEU A 113 13.09 -26.70 10.36
CA LEU A 113 11.94 -27.58 10.63
C LEU A 113 12.20 -28.61 11.72
N ALA A 114 13.44 -29.09 11.87
CA ALA A 114 13.83 -30.01 12.93
C ALA A 114 13.68 -29.36 14.32
N ALA A 115 14.08 -28.09 14.47
CA ALA A 115 13.84 -27.35 15.71
C ALA A 115 12.34 -27.09 15.94
N LEU A 116 11.56 -26.85 14.89
CA LEU A 116 10.11 -26.64 15.02
C LEU A 116 9.45 -27.90 15.57
N GLN A 117 9.76 -29.06 14.98
CA GLN A 117 9.31 -30.36 15.49
C GLN A 117 9.77 -30.58 16.94
N PHE A 118 11.03 -30.25 17.25
CA PHE A 118 11.59 -30.40 18.59
C PHE A 118 10.84 -29.57 19.64
N TYR A 119 10.53 -28.30 19.36
CA TYR A 119 9.85 -27.43 20.31
C TYR A 119 8.36 -27.76 20.46
N LEU A 120 7.66 -28.04 19.37
CA LEU A 120 6.25 -28.46 19.42
C LEU A 120 6.08 -29.73 20.27
N GLY A 121 7.00 -30.69 20.13
CA GLY A 121 7.03 -31.90 20.96
C GLY A 121 7.36 -31.68 22.45
N ARG A 122 7.70 -30.45 22.85
CA ARG A 122 8.05 -30.06 24.24
C ARG A 122 7.11 -29.01 24.81
N GLY A 123 5.88 -28.97 24.30
CA GLY A 123 4.80 -28.13 24.83
C GLY A 123 4.86 -26.67 24.39
N PHE A 124 5.74 -26.31 23.46
CA PHE A 124 5.62 -25.02 22.79
C PHE A 124 4.49 -25.07 21.76
N ARG A 125 3.80 -23.96 21.58
CA ARG A 125 2.81 -23.73 20.52
C ARG A 125 3.28 -22.59 19.64
N LEU A 126 3.04 -22.71 18.33
CA LEU A 126 3.25 -21.61 17.40
C LEU A 126 2.29 -20.48 17.75
N SER A 127 2.83 -19.28 17.97
CA SER A 127 2.08 -18.10 18.37
C SER A 127 1.96 -17.08 17.24
N GLN A 128 3.02 -16.85 16.46
CA GLN A 128 3.03 -15.87 15.37
C GLN A 128 4.00 -16.29 14.25
N VAL A 129 3.63 -15.96 13.00
CA VAL A 129 4.53 -15.97 11.84
C VAL A 129 4.83 -14.53 11.46
N ARG A 130 6.11 -14.20 11.32
CA ARG A 130 6.61 -12.84 11.08
C ARG A 130 7.22 -12.74 9.70
N SER A 131 6.39 -12.32 8.73
CA SER A 131 6.80 -12.40 7.34
C SER A 131 7.89 -11.39 6.97
N GLY A 132 8.90 -11.85 6.24
CA GLY A 132 10.07 -11.05 5.85
C GLY A 132 10.97 -10.63 7.02
N ALA A 133 10.74 -11.14 8.23
CA ALA A 133 11.52 -10.78 9.41
C ALA A 133 12.98 -11.17 9.27
N ALA A 134 13.26 -12.35 8.69
CA ALA A 134 14.63 -12.79 8.47
C ALA A 134 15.34 -11.94 7.40
N ASP A 135 14.61 -11.44 6.40
CA ASP A 135 15.16 -10.51 5.40
C ASP A 135 15.54 -9.16 6.03
N ARG A 136 14.71 -8.64 6.94
CA ARG A 136 15.04 -7.45 7.74
C ARG A 136 16.23 -7.70 8.66
N ALA A 137 16.25 -8.85 9.35
CA ALA A 137 17.35 -9.25 10.22
C ALA A 137 18.68 -9.35 9.47
N ARG A 138 18.67 -9.80 8.20
CA ARG A 138 19.87 -9.84 7.35
C ARG A 138 20.50 -8.48 7.08
N LYS A 139 19.74 -7.38 7.13
CA LYS A 139 20.30 -6.03 7.02
C LYS A 139 21.22 -5.72 8.22
N LEU A 140 20.94 -6.29 9.38
CA LEU A 140 21.73 -6.15 10.60
C LEU A 140 22.81 -7.26 10.73
N LYS A 141 22.49 -8.47 10.28
CA LYS A 141 23.40 -9.64 10.29
C LYS A 141 23.35 -10.35 8.93
N PRO A 142 24.14 -9.88 7.94
CA PRO A 142 24.16 -10.48 6.60
C PRO A 142 24.54 -11.96 6.55
N SER A 143 25.16 -12.49 7.61
CA SER A 143 25.53 -13.89 7.74
C SER A 143 24.37 -14.85 8.04
N ILE A 144 23.13 -14.37 8.23
CA ILE A 144 21.95 -15.25 8.36
C ILE A 144 21.74 -16.01 7.03
N PRO A 145 21.75 -17.35 7.03
CA PRO A 145 21.67 -18.15 5.79
C PRO A 145 20.41 -17.82 4.97
N LEU A 146 20.52 -17.78 3.64
CA LEU A 146 19.38 -17.59 2.74
C LEU A 146 18.47 -18.82 2.64
N VAL A 147 19.02 -19.99 2.92
CA VAL A 147 18.35 -21.28 2.73
C VAL A 147 18.61 -22.13 3.99
N GLY A 148 17.54 -22.73 4.52
CA GLY A 148 17.58 -23.61 5.68
C GLY A 148 17.56 -25.09 5.31
N GLU A 149 17.07 -25.90 6.25
CA GLU A 149 16.87 -27.34 6.07
C GLU A 149 15.99 -27.63 4.86
N HIS A 150 16.22 -28.78 4.22
CA HIS A 150 15.44 -29.22 3.05
C HIS A 150 15.38 -28.20 1.88
N ARG A 151 16.36 -27.28 1.81
CA ARG A 151 16.44 -26.19 0.82
C ARG A 151 15.29 -25.19 0.92
N ILE A 152 14.71 -25.01 2.09
CA ILE A 152 13.63 -24.03 2.32
C ILE A 152 14.22 -22.61 2.35
N PRO A 153 13.74 -21.68 1.51
CA PRO A 153 14.15 -20.29 1.58
C PRO A 153 13.79 -19.67 2.93
N ILE A 154 14.74 -18.97 3.56
CA ILE A 154 14.53 -18.33 4.84
C ILE A 154 14.11 -16.87 4.62
N HIS A 155 12.82 -16.58 4.78
CA HIS A 155 12.27 -15.22 4.69
C HIS A 155 11.65 -14.76 6.02
N ASP A 156 11.10 -15.71 6.78
CA ASP A 156 10.20 -15.44 7.88
C ASP A 156 10.77 -15.95 9.21
N GLU A 157 10.28 -15.37 10.30
CA GLU A 157 10.53 -15.87 11.66
C GLU A 157 9.24 -16.42 12.28
N LEU A 158 9.38 -17.42 13.14
CA LEU A 158 8.32 -18.12 13.84
C LEU A 158 8.52 -17.89 15.34
N ASP A 159 7.51 -17.31 15.99
CA ASP A 159 7.51 -17.11 17.43
C ASP A 159 6.69 -18.23 18.10
N LEU A 160 7.30 -18.92 19.06
CA LEU A 160 6.71 -20.03 19.79
C LEU A 160 6.65 -19.71 21.28
N CYS A 161 5.62 -20.24 21.95
CA CYS A 161 5.38 -20.01 23.37
C CYS A 161 5.07 -21.33 24.10
N ARG A 162 5.67 -21.53 25.27
CA ARG A 162 5.27 -22.54 26.24
C ARG A 162 4.76 -21.83 27.50
N VAL A 163 3.51 -22.12 27.87
CA VAL A 163 2.94 -21.65 29.13
C VAL A 163 3.59 -22.44 30.28
N LEU A 164 4.10 -21.70 31.27
CA LEU A 164 4.75 -22.25 32.47
C LEU A 164 3.83 -22.24 33.69
N ASP A 165 2.95 -21.25 33.79
CA ASP A 165 1.90 -21.14 34.81
C ASP A 165 0.53 -21.51 34.22
N PRO A 166 -0.11 -22.61 34.65
CA PRO A 166 -1.45 -23.01 34.19
C PRO A 166 -2.55 -21.97 34.42
N GLY A 167 -2.35 -21.02 35.36
CA GLY A 167 -3.27 -19.91 35.62
C GLY A 167 -3.14 -18.76 34.63
N ALA A 168 -2.08 -18.72 33.83
CA ALA A 168 -1.94 -17.75 32.75
C ALA A 168 -2.91 -18.13 31.61
N GLY A 169 -3.88 -17.25 31.32
CA GLY A 169 -4.87 -17.45 30.25
C GLY A 169 -4.28 -17.73 28.87
N GLU A 170 -5.16 -18.07 27.91
CA GLU A 170 -4.76 -18.47 26.55
C GLU A 170 -3.77 -17.50 25.87
N ILE A 171 -3.02 -18.05 24.91
CA ILE A 171 -1.88 -17.46 24.22
C ILE A 171 -2.10 -15.98 23.89
N THR A 172 -1.39 -15.12 24.60
CA THR A 172 -1.26 -13.69 24.32
C THR A 172 -0.15 -13.50 23.29
N MET A 173 -0.15 -12.43 22.51
CA MET A 173 0.94 -12.10 21.57
C MET A 173 2.31 -12.03 22.29
N PRO A 174 3.46 -12.26 21.61
CA PRO A 174 4.77 -12.14 22.23
C PRO A 174 4.97 -10.74 22.83
N PRO A 175 5.79 -10.63 23.90
CA PRO A 175 6.01 -9.37 24.62
C PRO A 175 6.84 -8.36 23.80
N TRP A 176 7.53 -8.82 22.76
CA TRP A 176 8.07 -7.93 21.74
C TRP A 176 6.94 -7.59 20.76
N SER A 177 6.59 -6.32 20.70
CA SER A 177 6.00 -5.78 19.50
C SER A 177 7.01 -5.98 18.38
N GLU A 178 6.64 -6.64 17.27
CA GLU A 178 7.30 -6.27 16.02
C GLU A 178 7.24 -4.73 15.90
N PRO A 179 8.17 -4.06 15.18
CA PRO A 179 7.69 -2.94 14.38
C PRO A 179 6.55 -3.52 13.56
N CYS A 180 5.32 -3.23 13.98
CA CYS A 180 4.05 -3.60 13.35
C CYS A 180 4.30 -3.72 11.86
N SER A 181 3.81 -4.79 11.21
CA SER A 181 3.54 -4.82 9.77
C SER A 181 3.40 -3.39 9.27
N ASP A 182 4.46 -2.83 8.65
CA ASP A 182 4.74 -1.38 8.61
C ASP A 182 3.49 -0.54 8.96
N PRO A 183 3.40 0.09 10.15
CA PRO A 183 2.13 0.64 10.64
C PRO A 183 1.54 1.68 9.67
N VAL A 184 2.38 2.28 8.83
CA VAL A 184 1.98 3.13 7.70
C VAL A 184 1.36 2.30 6.58
N ALA A 185 1.98 1.19 6.17
CA ALA A 185 1.39 0.23 5.24
C ALA A 185 0.07 -0.37 5.75
N ALA A 186 -0.06 -0.68 7.04
CA ALA A 186 -1.33 -1.13 7.62
C ALA A 186 -2.41 -0.05 7.56
N ALA A 187 -2.06 1.20 7.88
CA ALA A 187 -2.97 2.35 7.72
C ALA A 187 -3.37 2.53 6.26
N ARG A 188 -2.43 2.40 5.31
CA ARG A 188 -2.69 2.45 3.86
C ARG A 188 -3.64 1.36 3.38
N GLN A 189 -3.49 0.13 3.86
CA GLN A 189 -4.40 -0.97 3.54
C GLN A 189 -5.81 -0.70 4.09
N GLY A 190 -5.92 -0.26 5.35
CA GLY A 190 -7.20 0.12 5.95
C GLY A 190 -7.89 1.26 5.20
N TYR A 191 -7.13 2.26 4.80
CA TYR A 191 -7.58 3.37 3.97
C TYR A 191 -8.11 2.91 2.60
N ALA A 192 -7.42 1.99 1.92
CA ALA A 192 -7.91 1.49 0.64
C ALA A 192 -9.24 0.73 0.76
N GLU A 193 -9.42 -0.06 1.82
CA GLU A 193 -10.70 -0.71 2.12
C GLU A 193 -11.77 0.31 2.53
N GLU A 194 -11.44 1.37 3.29
CA GLU A 194 -12.36 2.47 3.58
C GLU A 194 -12.90 3.09 2.28
N LEU A 195 -12.02 3.42 1.32
CA LEU A 195 -12.44 3.97 0.03
C LEU A 195 -13.37 3.04 -0.74
N ARG A 196 -13.15 1.73 -0.66
CA ARG A 196 -14.01 0.72 -1.31
C ARG A 196 -15.45 0.83 -0.84
N PHE A 197 -15.68 1.02 0.45
CA PHE A 197 -17.02 1.16 1.02
C PHE A 197 -17.60 2.57 0.82
N THR A 198 -16.78 3.60 0.92
CA THR A 198 -17.21 5.00 0.73
C THR A 198 -17.62 5.28 -0.71
N ALA A 199 -16.91 4.71 -1.70
CA ALA A 199 -17.06 5.01 -3.12
C ALA A 199 -17.61 3.83 -3.98
N PRO A 200 -18.40 2.93 -3.37
CA PRO A 200 -18.71 1.56 -3.82
C PRO A 200 -17.84 0.97 -4.95
N ILE A 201 -16.53 0.88 -4.73
CA ILE A 201 -15.55 0.40 -5.73
C ILE A 201 -15.71 -1.11 -5.93
N ARG A 202 -15.72 -1.56 -7.18
CA ARG A 202 -15.90 -2.97 -7.55
C ARG A 202 -14.59 -3.62 -8.02
N ASP A 203 -13.74 -2.86 -8.70
CA ASP A 203 -12.49 -3.35 -9.24
C ASP A 203 -11.41 -3.46 -8.14
N ALA A 204 -10.98 -4.71 -7.90
CA ALA A 204 -9.92 -4.99 -6.96
C ALA A 204 -8.56 -4.39 -7.36
N ALA A 205 -8.33 -4.10 -8.65
CA ALA A 205 -7.12 -3.42 -9.10
C ALA A 205 -7.05 -1.98 -8.60
N VAL A 206 -8.18 -1.26 -8.60
CA VAL A 206 -8.26 0.10 -8.06
C VAL A 206 -7.97 0.10 -6.55
N VAL A 207 -8.60 -0.79 -5.79
CA VAL A 207 -8.35 -0.92 -4.34
C VAL A 207 -6.88 -1.24 -4.06
N ARG A 208 -6.29 -2.21 -4.78
CA ARG A 208 -4.87 -2.54 -4.63
C ARG A 208 -3.94 -1.37 -4.94
N ALA A 209 -4.25 -0.55 -5.93
CA ALA A 209 -3.43 0.62 -6.27
C ALA A 209 -3.35 1.60 -5.09
N PHE A 210 -4.48 1.95 -4.49
CA PHE A 210 -4.53 2.81 -3.29
C PHE A 210 -3.86 2.15 -2.06
N ALA A 211 -3.91 0.81 -1.97
CA ALA A 211 -3.23 0.06 -0.92
C ALA A 211 -1.69 -0.02 -1.09
N THR A 212 -1.19 0.30 -2.29
CA THR A 212 0.22 0.16 -2.69
C THR A 212 0.95 1.50 -2.68
N VAL A 213 0.34 2.55 -3.22
CA VAL A 213 1.00 3.85 -3.39
C VAL A 213 1.14 4.60 -2.04
N PRO A 214 2.36 4.93 -1.57
CA PRO A 214 2.59 5.66 -0.32
C PRO A 214 2.14 7.13 -0.46
N ARG A 215 0.94 7.47 0.01
CA ARG A 215 0.36 8.81 -0.19
C ARG A 215 1.20 9.93 0.42
N GLU A 216 1.81 9.69 1.59
CA GLU A 216 2.70 10.61 2.31
C GLU A 216 3.90 11.05 1.47
N HIS A 217 4.41 10.18 0.60
CA HIS A 217 5.56 10.46 -0.27
C HIS A 217 5.27 11.62 -1.23
N PHE A 218 4.02 11.77 -1.65
CA PHE A 218 3.58 12.78 -2.60
C PHE A 218 3.08 14.07 -1.94
N LEU A 219 3.00 14.11 -0.61
CA LEU A 219 2.46 15.24 0.15
C LEU A 219 3.54 16.13 0.76
N GLY A 220 4.82 15.74 0.62
CA GLY A 220 5.92 16.41 1.28
C GLY A 220 5.90 16.21 2.80
N PRO A 221 6.82 16.86 3.53
CA PRO A 221 6.95 16.69 4.97
C PRO A 221 5.74 17.26 5.72
N GLY A 222 5.22 16.49 6.68
CA GLY A 222 4.21 16.96 7.62
C GLY A 222 4.79 17.92 8.69
N PRO A 223 3.94 18.40 9.62
CA PRO A 223 2.51 18.12 9.73
C PRO A 223 1.71 18.71 8.56
N TRP A 224 0.66 18.01 8.14
CA TRP A 224 -0.11 18.37 6.95
C TRP A 224 -1.32 19.23 7.29
N ARG A 225 -1.74 20.06 6.34
CA ARG A 225 -2.97 20.85 6.44
C ARG A 225 -4.12 20.13 5.73
N ILE A 226 -5.16 19.81 6.48
CA ILE A 226 -6.33 19.08 6.01
C ILE A 226 -7.52 20.04 5.90
N LEU A 227 -8.18 20.05 4.74
CA LEU A 227 -9.41 20.81 4.57
C LEU A 227 -10.51 20.16 5.40
N SER A 228 -11.17 20.95 6.24
CA SER A 228 -12.22 20.46 7.13
C SER A 228 -13.45 20.01 6.34
N PRO A 229 -13.91 18.75 6.48
CA PRO A 229 -15.16 18.32 5.87
C PRO A 229 -16.39 18.94 6.56
N MET A 230 -16.22 19.41 7.80
CA MET A 230 -17.29 19.97 8.62
C MET A 230 -17.46 21.48 8.45
N ARG A 231 -16.41 22.19 8.01
CA ARG A 231 -16.40 23.65 7.88
C ARG A 231 -15.74 24.05 6.58
N SER A 232 -16.57 24.50 5.64
CA SER A 232 -16.11 24.92 4.31
C SER A 232 -15.01 25.96 4.41
N ALA A 233 -13.94 25.76 3.63
CA ALA A 233 -12.78 26.65 3.54
C ALA A 233 -11.91 26.78 4.82
N GLU A 234 -12.17 26.04 5.88
CA GLU A 234 -11.26 25.96 7.04
C GLU A 234 -10.26 24.80 6.89
N TYR A 235 -9.02 25.04 7.29
CA TYR A 235 -7.98 24.01 7.38
C TYR A 235 -7.56 23.79 8.83
N TRP A 236 -7.25 22.56 9.18
CA TRP A 236 -6.60 22.20 10.43
C TRP A 236 -5.28 21.48 10.16
N THR A 237 -4.35 21.54 11.12
CA THR A 237 -3.02 20.94 10.99
C THR A 237 -3.00 19.63 11.75
N THR A 238 -2.44 18.57 11.17
CA THR A 238 -2.22 17.30 11.87
C THR A 238 -1.34 17.52 13.11
N GLU A 239 -1.54 16.71 14.16
CA GLU A 239 -0.83 16.88 15.43
C GLU A 239 0.70 16.83 15.26
N ASN A 240 1.16 15.97 14.37
CA ASN A 240 2.57 15.80 14.02
C ASN A 240 2.71 15.27 12.58
N ALA A 241 3.93 14.88 12.20
CA ALA A 241 4.28 14.40 10.86
C ALA A 241 4.15 12.87 10.70
N ASP A 242 3.36 12.19 11.53
CA ASP A 242 3.09 10.76 11.40
C ASP A 242 2.28 10.48 10.12
N PRO A 243 2.85 9.73 9.14
CA PRO A 243 2.18 9.43 7.86
C PRO A 243 0.79 8.80 7.99
N ARG A 244 0.49 8.14 9.11
CA ARG A 244 -0.83 7.55 9.35
C ARG A 244 -1.96 8.59 9.26
N HIS A 245 -1.67 9.86 9.55
CA HIS A 245 -2.66 10.95 9.49
C HIS A 245 -3.18 11.30 8.10
N VAL A 246 -2.49 10.89 7.01
CA VAL A 246 -2.94 11.17 5.63
C VAL A 246 -3.66 9.99 4.97
N TYR A 247 -3.83 8.88 5.70
CA TYR A 247 -4.55 7.68 5.25
C TYR A 247 -6.02 7.71 5.68
N HIS A 248 -6.70 8.75 5.21
CA HIS A 248 -8.15 8.95 5.37
C HIS A 248 -8.72 9.55 4.08
N ASP A 249 -10.03 9.43 3.89
CA ASP A 249 -10.74 10.07 2.78
C ASP A 249 -10.89 11.59 3.01
N VAL A 250 -9.77 12.31 2.97
CA VAL A 250 -9.67 13.75 3.23
C VAL A 250 -8.84 14.47 2.16
N LEU A 251 -9.08 15.77 2.02
CA LEU A 251 -8.33 16.66 1.15
C LEU A 251 -7.14 17.25 1.90
N VAL A 252 -5.93 17.02 1.39
CA VAL A 252 -4.69 17.58 1.94
C VAL A 252 -4.22 18.73 1.06
N ALA A 253 -3.90 19.88 1.65
CA ALA A 253 -3.40 21.05 0.92
C ALA A 253 -2.05 20.75 0.27
N ILE A 254 -1.90 21.12 -1.00
CA ILE A 254 -0.61 21.23 -1.69
C ILE A 254 -0.16 22.70 -1.66
N ASP A 255 -1.07 23.60 -2.01
CA ASP A 255 -0.91 25.05 -1.82
C ASP A 255 -2.22 25.65 -1.31
N GLU A 256 -2.23 26.00 -0.02
CA GLU A 256 -3.40 26.60 0.62
C GLU A 256 -3.76 27.97 0.01
N ARG A 257 -2.77 28.77 -0.41
CA ARG A 257 -3.01 30.12 -0.95
C ARG A 257 -3.70 30.04 -2.30
N GLY A 258 -3.23 29.15 -3.17
CA GLY A 258 -3.88 28.80 -4.44
C GLY A 258 -5.16 27.97 -4.27
N ARG A 259 -5.48 27.52 -3.05
CA ARG A 259 -6.56 26.56 -2.75
C ARG A 259 -6.42 25.27 -3.56
N LEU A 260 -5.19 24.81 -3.74
CA LEU A 260 -4.81 23.56 -4.39
C LEU A 260 -4.66 22.46 -3.34
N ASN A 261 -5.30 21.32 -3.57
CA ASN A 261 -5.23 20.14 -2.72
C ASN A 261 -4.92 18.90 -3.57
N ASN A 262 -4.60 17.80 -2.91
CA ASN A 262 -4.26 16.53 -3.57
C ASN A 262 -5.47 15.70 -4.03
N GLY A 263 -6.67 16.30 -4.15
CA GLY A 263 -7.90 15.64 -4.60
C GLY A 263 -8.51 14.64 -3.61
N GLN A 264 -9.84 14.48 -3.67
CA GLN A 264 -10.59 13.61 -2.76
C GLN A 264 -10.38 12.14 -3.19
N PRO A 265 -9.80 11.28 -2.33
CA PRO A 265 -9.48 9.92 -2.75
C PRO A 265 -10.66 9.07 -3.22
N SER A 266 -11.77 9.07 -2.47
CA SER A 266 -12.96 8.29 -2.83
C SER A 266 -13.54 8.69 -4.19
N LEU A 267 -13.55 9.99 -4.51
CA LEU A 267 -13.97 10.50 -5.81
C LEU A 267 -13.11 9.91 -6.93
N TRP A 268 -11.79 10.02 -6.82
CA TRP A 268 -10.87 9.51 -7.84
C TRP A 268 -10.91 7.99 -7.97
N ALA A 269 -10.98 7.28 -6.85
CA ALA A 269 -11.10 5.83 -6.86
C ALA A 269 -12.40 5.37 -7.54
N CYS A 270 -13.53 6.05 -7.30
CA CYS A 270 -14.79 5.79 -8.00
C CYS A 270 -14.70 6.09 -9.51
N LEU A 271 -14.03 7.18 -9.89
CA LEU A 271 -13.85 7.55 -11.29
C LEU A 271 -12.98 6.53 -12.05
N TYR A 272 -11.92 6.01 -11.43
CA TYR A 272 -11.06 4.98 -12.02
C TYR A 272 -11.80 3.64 -12.17
N ASP A 273 -12.61 3.25 -11.19
CA ASP A 273 -13.50 2.08 -11.28
C ASP A 273 -14.45 2.17 -12.49
N GLN A 274 -15.05 3.35 -12.70
CA GLN A 274 -15.96 3.57 -13.83
C GLN A 274 -15.28 3.64 -15.19
N LEU A 275 -14.00 4.01 -15.24
CA LEU A 275 -13.23 4.06 -16.49
C LEU A 275 -12.89 2.67 -17.03
N GLY A 276 -12.84 1.64 -16.18
CA GLY A 276 -12.51 0.28 -16.59
C GLY A 276 -11.16 0.23 -17.31
N LEU A 277 -10.14 0.83 -16.69
CA LEU A 277 -8.77 0.78 -17.17
C LEU A 277 -8.25 -0.65 -17.03
N THR A 278 -7.44 -1.10 -17.99
CA THR A 278 -6.91 -2.47 -18.00
C THR A 278 -5.38 -2.46 -18.12
N PRO A 279 -4.72 -3.53 -17.67
CA PRO A 279 -3.27 -3.65 -17.82
C PRO A 279 -2.82 -3.47 -19.28
N GLY A 280 -1.75 -2.72 -19.51
CA GLY A 280 -1.21 -2.44 -20.85
C GLY A 280 -1.76 -1.18 -21.52
N THR A 281 -2.81 -0.56 -20.97
CA THR A 281 -3.38 0.67 -21.54
C THR A 281 -2.48 1.90 -21.34
N HIS A 282 -2.64 2.89 -22.22
CA HIS A 282 -2.00 4.20 -22.12
C HIS A 282 -2.99 5.25 -21.62
N VAL A 283 -2.63 5.90 -20.52
CA VAL A 283 -3.41 6.97 -19.90
C VAL A 283 -2.66 8.29 -20.02
N VAL A 284 -3.35 9.34 -20.47
CA VAL A 284 -2.89 10.72 -20.38
C VAL A 284 -3.59 11.37 -19.18
N HIS A 285 -2.82 11.85 -18.22
CA HIS A 285 -3.33 12.47 -17.00
C HIS A 285 -2.95 13.96 -17.00
N VAL A 286 -3.94 14.85 -17.14
CA VAL A 286 -3.76 16.30 -17.17
C VAL A 286 -3.98 16.90 -15.79
N GLY A 287 -2.99 17.62 -15.26
CA GLY A 287 -3.01 18.17 -13.90
C GLY A 287 -2.44 17.18 -12.88
N ALA A 288 -1.21 16.72 -13.12
CA ALA A 288 -0.58 15.67 -12.32
C ALA A 288 -0.26 16.10 -10.87
N GLY A 289 -0.16 17.40 -10.59
CA GLY A 289 0.26 17.93 -9.30
C GLY A 289 1.60 17.34 -8.88
N THR A 290 1.67 16.78 -7.67
CA THR A 290 2.87 16.10 -7.16
C THR A 290 3.02 14.65 -7.61
N GLY A 291 2.08 14.11 -8.41
CA GLY A 291 2.19 12.79 -9.05
C GLY A 291 1.43 11.63 -8.38
N TYR A 292 0.76 11.85 -7.24
CA TYR A 292 0.10 10.77 -6.49
C TYR A 292 -0.88 9.95 -7.34
N TYR A 293 -1.80 10.62 -8.05
CA TYR A 293 -2.76 9.91 -8.90
C TYR A 293 -2.14 9.35 -10.18
N SER A 294 -1.03 9.91 -10.66
CA SER A 294 -0.26 9.30 -11.74
C SER A 294 0.34 7.97 -11.32
N ALA A 295 0.83 7.85 -10.07
CA ALA A 295 1.30 6.59 -9.50
C ALA A 295 0.15 5.58 -9.35
N ILE A 296 -1.02 6.02 -8.87
CA ILE A 296 -2.21 5.16 -8.78
C ILE A 296 -2.61 4.62 -10.15
N LEU A 297 -2.64 5.48 -11.18
CA LEU A 297 -2.91 5.06 -12.55
C LEU A 297 -1.85 4.08 -13.07
N ALA A 298 -0.58 4.31 -12.74
CA ALA A 298 0.54 3.45 -13.13
C ALA A 298 0.44 2.04 -12.51
N GLU A 299 -0.04 1.93 -11.27
CA GLU A 299 -0.36 0.65 -10.62
C GLU A 299 -1.52 -0.06 -11.33
N ILE A 300 -2.58 0.68 -11.71
CA ILE A 300 -3.76 0.10 -12.38
C ILE A 300 -3.41 -0.45 -13.77
N VAL A 301 -2.67 0.31 -14.58
CA VAL A 301 -2.29 -0.12 -15.94
C VAL A 301 -1.09 -1.08 -15.95
N GLY A 302 -0.41 -1.22 -14.81
CA GLY A 302 0.71 -2.13 -14.63
C GLY A 302 1.95 -1.81 -15.46
N PRO A 303 3.00 -2.64 -15.38
CA PRO A 303 4.30 -2.38 -16.01
C PRO A 303 4.28 -2.44 -17.54
N ALA A 304 3.26 -3.06 -18.14
CA ALA A 304 3.07 -3.09 -19.59
C ALA A 304 2.30 -1.86 -20.12
N GLY A 305 1.68 -1.08 -19.23
CA GLY A 305 0.96 0.14 -19.57
C GLY A 305 1.87 1.37 -19.63
N ALA A 306 1.26 2.53 -19.79
CA ALA A 306 1.97 3.81 -19.74
C ALA A 306 1.09 4.91 -19.16
N VAL A 307 1.67 5.82 -18.39
CA VAL A 307 1.01 7.04 -17.91
C VAL A 307 1.82 8.24 -18.41
N THR A 308 1.21 9.09 -19.23
CA THR A 308 1.77 10.40 -19.59
C THR A 308 1.11 11.46 -18.71
N ALA A 309 1.81 11.90 -17.68
CA ALA A 309 1.34 12.87 -16.70
C ALA A 309 1.75 14.29 -17.08
N ILE A 310 0.79 15.18 -17.31
CA ILE A 310 1.02 16.57 -17.71
C ILE A 310 0.81 17.48 -16.51
N GLU A 311 1.77 18.35 -16.25
CA GLU A 311 1.68 19.38 -15.22
C GLU A 311 2.18 20.72 -15.78
N ILE A 312 1.44 21.80 -15.51
CA ILE A 312 1.73 23.12 -16.06
C ILE A 312 2.69 23.90 -15.16
N ASP A 313 2.65 23.67 -13.84
CA ASP A 313 3.61 24.25 -12.91
C ASP A 313 4.94 23.49 -12.98
N PRO A 314 6.06 24.13 -13.39
CA PRO A 314 7.33 23.45 -13.55
C PRO A 314 7.91 22.93 -12.22
N VAL A 315 7.58 23.54 -11.08
CA VAL A 315 8.03 23.08 -9.76
C VAL A 315 7.28 21.80 -9.37
N LEU A 316 5.95 21.77 -9.55
CA LEU A 316 5.16 20.56 -9.31
C LEU A 316 5.54 19.44 -10.29
N ALA A 317 5.79 19.77 -11.56
CA ALA A 317 6.25 18.80 -12.55
C ALA A 317 7.61 18.18 -12.17
N SER A 318 8.55 18.97 -11.65
CA SER A 318 9.82 18.47 -11.13
C SER A 318 9.60 17.54 -9.94
N GLN A 319 8.78 17.94 -8.96
CA GLN A 319 8.46 17.11 -7.80
C GLN A 319 7.79 15.79 -8.19
N ALA A 320 6.84 15.82 -9.13
CA ALA A 320 6.19 14.63 -9.64
C ALA A 320 7.18 13.70 -10.34
N THR A 321 8.13 14.25 -11.09
CA THR A 321 9.20 13.48 -11.75
C THR A 321 10.02 12.73 -10.70
N ASP A 322 10.49 13.43 -9.67
CA ASP A 322 11.29 12.85 -8.59
C ASP A 322 10.51 11.80 -7.79
N ASN A 323 9.23 12.09 -7.49
CA ASN A 323 8.37 11.19 -6.74
C ASN A 323 8.09 9.87 -7.49
N LEU A 324 8.03 9.92 -8.83
CA LEU A 324 7.68 8.76 -9.67
C LEU A 324 8.90 7.93 -10.10
N ALA A 325 10.08 8.54 -10.22
CA ALA A 325 11.22 8.01 -10.95
C ALA A 325 11.68 6.59 -10.56
N LEU A 326 11.63 6.23 -9.27
CA LEU A 326 12.16 4.95 -8.79
C LEU A 326 11.15 3.80 -8.81
N ALA A 327 9.87 4.09 -8.55
CA ALA A 327 8.86 3.04 -8.34
C ALA A 327 7.90 2.88 -9.54
N TRP A 328 7.71 3.91 -10.37
CA TRP A 328 6.78 3.88 -11.50
C TRP A 328 7.45 4.37 -12.79
N PRO A 329 8.43 3.63 -13.34
CA PRO A 329 9.15 4.03 -14.55
C PRO A 329 8.24 4.17 -15.79
N GLN A 330 7.06 3.55 -15.77
CA GLN A 330 6.04 3.68 -16.82
C GLN A 330 5.21 4.99 -16.73
N ALA A 331 5.39 5.78 -15.68
CA ALA A 331 4.76 7.09 -15.51
C ALA A 331 5.75 8.21 -15.85
N ARG A 332 5.59 8.80 -17.04
CA ARG A 332 6.42 9.92 -17.52
C ARG A 332 5.72 11.24 -17.27
N VAL A 333 6.40 12.16 -16.59
CA VAL A 333 5.93 13.54 -16.40
C VAL A 333 6.38 14.44 -17.55
N VAL A 334 5.51 15.34 -17.99
CA VAL A 334 5.79 16.36 -18.99
C VAL A 334 5.34 17.71 -18.44
N ALA A 335 6.29 18.65 -18.30
CA ALA A 335 6.00 20.04 -17.94
C ALA A 335 5.46 20.78 -19.17
N ALA A 336 4.14 20.95 -19.26
CA ALA A 336 3.48 21.54 -20.44
C ALA A 336 2.05 22.02 -20.13
N ASP A 337 1.49 22.81 -21.04
CA ASP A 337 0.06 23.11 -21.05
C ASP A 337 -0.75 21.87 -21.46
N GLY A 338 -1.42 21.26 -20.48
CA GLY A 338 -2.25 20.07 -20.70
C GLY A 338 -3.49 20.31 -21.56
N PHE A 339 -3.96 21.56 -21.72
CA PHE A 339 -5.08 21.88 -22.60
C PHE A 339 -4.68 21.77 -24.09
N ALA A 340 -3.45 22.13 -24.42
CA ALA A 340 -2.91 22.06 -25.78
C ALA A 340 -2.07 20.79 -26.08
N PHE A 341 -1.76 20.00 -25.04
CA PHE A 341 -0.84 18.87 -25.17
C PHE A 341 -1.39 17.74 -26.06
N ARG A 342 -0.57 17.30 -27.02
CA ARG A 342 -0.84 16.14 -27.88
C ARG A 342 0.16 15.02 -27.57
N PRO A 343 -0.30 13.83 -27.12
CA PRO A 343 0.57 12.69 -26.87
C PRO A 343 1.14 12.11 -28.18
N GLU A 344 2.30 11.48 -28.09
CA GLU A 344 3.00 10.85 -29.22
C GLU A 344 2.24 9.65 -29.81
N ARG A 345 1.46 8.96 -28.97
CA ARG A 345 0.59 7.84 -29.36
C ARG A 345 -0.82 8.05 -28.82
N PRO A 346 -1.85 7.44 -29.44
CA PRO A 346 -3.21 7.51 -28.93
C PRO A 346 -3.32 7.04 -27.48
N ALA A 347 -4.25 7.62 -26.74
CA ALA A 347 -4.53 7.30 -25.34
C ALA A 347 -5.82 6.50 -25.23
N ASP A 348 -5.78 5.40 -24.49
CA ASP A 348 -6.97 4.61 -24.15
C ASP A 348 -7.86 5.40 -23.17
N ALA A 349 -7.25 6.23 -22.32
CA ALA A 349 -7.96 7.21 -21.53
C ALA A 349 -7.21 8.55 -21.43
N VAL A 350 -7.96 9.65 -21.50
CA VAL A 350 -7.51 10.99 -21.10
C VAL A 350 -8.29 11.38 -19.85
N ILE A 351 -7.60 11.71 -18.77
CA ILE A 351 -8.17 12.06 -17.48
C ILE A 351 -7.72 13.46 -17.13
N VAL A 352 -8.67 14.36 -16.85
CA VAL A 352 -8.40 15.77 -16.57
C VAL A 352 -8.71 16.10 -15.11
N ASN A 353 -7.69 16.49 -14.36
CA ASN A 353 -7.74 16.88 -12.95
C ASN A 353 -7.87 18.40 -12.76
N ALA A 354 -8.52 19.08 -13.70
CA ALA A 354 -8.78 20.51 -13.62
C ALA A 354 -10.03 20.89 -14.45
N GLY A 355 -10.84 21.80 -13.90
CA GLY A 355 -12.14 22.21 -14.43
C GLY A 355 -12.03 23.10 -15.67
N VAL A 356 -12.69 22.69 -16.76
CA VAL A 356 -12.78 23.47 -18.00
C VAL A 356 -14.19 23.97 -18.26
N THR A 357 -14.32 24.97 -19.13
CA THR A 357 -15.62 25.48 -19.61
C THR A 357 -16.01 24.87 -20.95
N HIS A 358 -15.00 24.38 -21.66
CA HIS A 358 -15.06 23.71 -22.95
C HIS A 358 -13.90 22.71 -23.02
N PHE A 359 -14.08 21.59 -23.70
CA PHE A 359 -13.01 20.60 -23.82
C PHE A 359 -12.07 20.93 -24.99
N SER A 360 -10.80 20.57 -24.83
CA SER A 360 -9.83 20.69 -25.90
C SER A 360 -10.13 19.70 -27.03
N PRO A 361 -10.19 20.14 -28.30
CA PRO A 361 -10.28 19.23 -29.45
C PRO A 361 -9.13 18.23 -29.50
N VAL A 362 -7.95 18.62 -28.99
CA VAL A 362 -6.75 17.77 -28.96
C VAL A 362 -6.99 16.52 -28.12
N TRP A 363 -7.71 16.61 -27.01
CA TRP A 363 -8.01 15.46 -26.16
C TRP A 363 -8.85 14.43 -26.91
N LEU A 364 -9.89 14.86 -27.62
CA LEU A 364 -10.75 13.99 -28.43
C LEU A 364 -10.00 13.35 -29.59
N ASP A 365 -9.15 14.13 -30.28
CA ASP A 365 -8.31 13.64 -31.37
C ASP A 365 -7.28 12.60 -30.90
N SER A 366 -6.87 12.68 -29.63
CA SER A 366 -5.85 11.81 -29.03
C SER A 366 -6.41 10.50 -28.52
N LEU A 367 -7.73 10.32 -28.45
CA LEU A 367 -8.35 9.08 -28.00
C LEU A 367 -8.09 7.93 -28.98
N ALA A 368 -7.69 6.78 -28.45
CA ALA A 368 -7.59 5.54 -29.21
C ALA A 368 -8.93 5.19 -29.89
N ALA A 369 -8.85 4.64 -31.10
CA ALA A 369 -10.02 4.15 -31.81
C ALA A 369 -10.57 2.90 -31.11
N GLY A 370 -11.90 2.74 -31.08
CA GLY A 370 -12.56 1.55 -30.53
C GLY A 370 -13.23 1.80 -29.19
N ASN A 371 -12.47 2.23 -28.18
CA ASN A 371 -12.99 2.43 -26.82
C ASN A 371 -12.21 3.49 -26.02
N GLY A 372 -11.69 4.52 -26.69
CA GLY A 372 -10.99 5.61 -26.01
C GLY A 372 -11.94 6.41 -25.12
N ARG A 373 -11.54 6.75 -23.90
CA ARG A 373 -12.34 7.51 -22.94
C ARG A 373 -11.73 8.87 -22.61
N LEU A 374 -12.54 9.92 -22.57
CA LEU A 374 -12.16 11.21 -21.98
C LEU A 374 -13.01 11.44 -20.73
N LEU A 375 -12.34 11.62 -19.59
CA LEU A 375 -12.96 12.03 -18.34
C LEU A 375 -12.54 13.47 -18.04
N VAL A 376 -13.50 14.40 -18.13
CA VAL A 376 -13.23 15.83 -18.03
C VAL A 376 -14.28 16.54 -17.15
N PRO A 377 -13.86 17.36 -16.17
CA PRO A 377 -14.79 18.14 -15.39
C PRO A 377 -15.17 19.43 -16.12
N LEU A 378 -16.46 19.57 -16.45
CA LEU A 378 -17.03 20.84 -16.92
C LEU A 378 -17.52 21.63 -15.71
N THR A 379 -16.93 22.80 -15.47
CA THR A 379 -17.23 23.62 -14.28
C THR A 379 -17.43 25.10 -14.61
N ASN A 380 -18.35 25.73 -13.90
CA ASN A 380 -18.62 27.17 -13.99
C ASN A 380 -17.54 28.01 -13.26
N ALA A 381 -17.72 29.33 -13.21
CA ALA A 381 -16.81 30.26 -12.56
C ALA A 381 -16.63 29.99 -11.05
N GLU A 382 -17.63 29.37 -10.40
CA GLU A 382 -17.59 29.00 -8.98
C GLU A 382 -16.86 27.67 -8.73
N ARG A 383 -16.21 27.10 -9.76
CA ARG A 383 -15.52 25.80 -9.74
C ARG A 383 -16.44 24.59 -9.62
N TRP A 384 -17.74 24.78 -9.70
CA TRP A 384 -18.74 23.73 -9.57
C TRP A 384 -19.25 23.24 -10.92
N GLY A 385 -19.51 21.93 -11.00
CA GLY A 385 -20.12 21.32 -12.17
C GLY A 385 -20.11 19.80 -12.07
N GLY A 386 -19.71 19.13 -13.14
CA GLY A 386 -19.67 17.66 -13.17
C GLY A 386 -18.60 17.08 -14.06
N PHE A 387 -18.14 15.88 -13.71
CA PHE A 387 -17.30 15.06 -14.57
C PHE A 387 -18.14 14.49 -15.71
N LEU A 388 -17.78 14.84 -16.93
CA LEU A 388 -18.30 14.28 -18.17
C LEU A 388 -17.39 13.15 -18.62
N LEU A 389 -17.95 11.95 -18.78
CA LEU A 389 -17.30 10.81 -19.41
C LEU A 389 -17.75 10.74 -20.87
N ILE A 390 -16.80 10.84 -21.78
CA ILE A 390 -16.99 10.72 -23.23
C ILE A 390 -16.32 9.42 -23.69
N THR A 391 -17.03 8.62 -24.48
CA THR A 391 -16.51 7.37 -25.03
C THR A 391 -16.51 7.42 -26.55
N ARG A 392 -15.34 7.14 -27.14
CA ARG A 392 -15.14 7.02 -28.58
C ARG A 392 -15.28 5.57 -29.02
N ARG A 393 -16.34 5.27 -29.79
CA ARG A 393 -16.52 3.96 -30.43
C ARG A 393 -15.63 3.80 -31.67
N ALA A 394 -15.46 2.56 -32.14
CA ALA A 394 -14.72 2.26 -33.37
C ALA A 394 -15.30 3.04 -34.57
N GLY A 395 -14.42 3.61 -35.41
CA GLY A 395 -14.82 4.34 -36.62
C GLY A 395 -15.37 5.75 -36.39
N GLU A 396 -15.70 6.13 -35.16
CA GLU A 396 -16.26 7.45 -34.87
C GLU A 396 -15.18 8.53 -34.70
N THR A 397 -15.41 9.68 -35.33
CA THR A 397 -14.58 10.89 -35.21
C THR A 397 -15.40 12.14 -34.91
N GLN A 398 -16.72 12.06 -35.05
CA GLN A 398 -17.61 13.23 -34.95
C GLN A 398 -18.72 13.05 -33.91
N ARG A 399 -19.12 11.81 -33.58
CA ARG A 399 -20.19 11.56 -32.60
C ARG A 399 -19.68 10.62 -31.52
N TYR A 400 -19.95 10.97 -30.27
CA TYR A 400 -19.45 10.25 -29.10
C TYR A 400 -20.57 10.05 -28.08
N SER A 401 -20.60 8.90 -27.43
CA SER A 401 -21.44 8.72 -26.24
C SER A 401 -20.87 9.60 -25.13
N ALA A 402 -21.72 10.34 -24.42
CA ALA A 402 -21.28 11.25 -23.37
C ALA A 402 -22.29 11.27 -22.22
N ARG A 403 -21.82 11.18 -20.98
CA ARG A 403 -22.68 11.27 -19.79
C ARG A 403 -21.94 11.90 -18.63
N PHE A 404 -22.65 12.67 -17.82
CA PHE A 404 -22.10 13.09 -16.53
C PHE A 404 -22.11 11.92 -15.54
N VAL A 405 -21.01 11.77 -14.79
CA VAL A 405 -20.82 10.64 -13.87
C VAL A 405 -20.86 11.05 -12.40
N HIS A 406 -20.37 12.24 -12.07
CA HIS A 406 -20.31 12.78 -10.71
C HIS A 406 -20.32 14.31 -10.71
N HIS A 407 -20.85 14.91 -9.64
CA HIS A 407 -20.65 16.33 -9.36
C HIS A 407 -19.24 16.59 -8.84
N VAL A 408 -18.70 17.77 -9.09
CA VAL A 408 -17.35 18.13 -8.65
C VAL A 408 -17.18 19.62 -8.39
N GLY A 409 -16.42 19.94 -7.36
CA GLY A 409 -15.76 21.23 -7.16
C GLY A 409 -14.25 21.07 -7.36
N ILE A 410 -13.64 21.72 -8.36
CA ILE A 410 -12.22 21.51 -8.70
C ILE A 410 -11.55 22.77 -9.26
N ILE A 411 -10.23 22.90 -9.06
CA ILE A 411 -9.46 24.04 -9.55
C ILE A 411 -9.59 24.22 -11.06
N HIS A 412 -9.47 25.46 -11.54
CA HIS A 412 -9.56 25.75 -12.98
C HIS A 412 -8.37 25.19 -13.75
N CYS A 413 -8.64 24.64 -14.92
CA CYS A 413 -7.63 24.31 -15.90
C CYS A 413 -7.14 25.61 -16.56
N ILE A 414 -5.85 25.91 -16.43
CA ILE A 414 -5.23 27.02 -17.17
C ILE A 414 -5.36 26.73 -18.67
N GLY A 415 -5.73 27.73 -19.47
CA GLY A 415 -6.01 27.58 -20.90
C GLY A 415 -7.42 27.08 -21.25
N GLY A 416 -8.10 26.39 -20.33
CA GLY A 416 -9.43 25.81 -20.56
C GLY A 416 -10.62 26.63 -20.07
N ARG A 417 -10.45 27.95 -19.87
CA ARG A 417 -11.50 28.86 -19.37
C ARG A 417 -11.83 29.92 -20.41
N ASP A 418 -13.12 30.17 -20.59
CA ASP A 418 -13.65 31.22 -21.47
C ASP A 418 -14.91 31.82 -20.84
N PRO A 419 -14.98 33.14 -20.56
CA PRO A 419 -16.11 33.76 -19.88
C PRO A 419 -17.46 33.55 -20.59
N GLN A 420 -17.48 33.51 -21.92
CA GLN A 420 -18.72 33.29 -22.66
C GLN A 420 -19.20 31.84 -22.51
N ALA A 421 -18.28 30.87 -22.59
CA ALA A 421 -18.57 29.47 -22.31
C ALA A 421 -18.99 29.25 -20.85
N GLU A 422 -18.44 29.99 -19.89
CA GLU A 422 -18.89 29.96 -18.49
C GLU A 422 -20.35 30.38 -18.35
N ALA A 423 -20.73 31.48 -19.00
CA ALA A 423 -22.11 31.96 -18.99
C ALA A 423 -23.06 30.91 -19.60
N ARG A 424 -22.69 30.34 -20.77
CA ARG A 424 -23.48 29.27 -21.43
C ARG A 424 -23.60 28.02 -20.55
N LEU A 425 -22.51 27.57 -19.92
CA LEU A 425 -22.54 26.41 -19.03
C LEU A 425 -23.40 26.67 -17.79
N THR A 426 -23.29 27.85 -17.18
CA THR A 426 -24.10 28.24 -16.02
C THR A 426 -25.59 28.23 -16.36
N GLU A 427 -25.95 28.77 -17.53
CA GLU A 427 -27.32 28.76 -18.03
C GLU A 427 -27.82 27.31 -18.30
N ALA A 428 -26.99 26.47 -18.92
CA ALA A 428 -27.33 25.07 -19.20
C ALA A 428 -27.58 24.27 -17.91
N LEU A 429 -26.70 24.43 -16.90
CA LEU A 429 -26.82 23.82 -15.58
C LEU A 429 -28.13 24.23 -14.86
N ALA A 430 -28.59 25.46 -15.06
CA ALA A 430 -29.84 25.95 -14.48
C ALA A 430 -31.09 25.44 -15.21
N LYS A 431 -30.99 25.17 -16.52
CA LYS A 431 -32.13 24.76 -17.37
C LYS A 431 -32.44 23.27 -17.32
N ALA A 432 -31.43 22.41 -17.25
CA ALA A 432 -31.63 20.97 -17.34
C ALA A 432 -30.58 20.18 -16.53
N PRO A 433 -30.95 19.04 -15.95
CA PRO A 433 -30.04 18.26 -15.11
C PRO A 433 -28.89 17.67 -15.94
N LEU A 434 -27.71 17.54 -15.33
CA LEU A 434 -26.53 16.92 -15.92
C LEU A 434 -26.81 15.51 -16.50
N ALA A 435 -27.66 14.73 -15.83
CA ALA A 435 -28.03 13.37 -16.24
C ALA A 435 -28.76 13.28 -17.59
N ALA A 436 -29.26 14.42 -18.10
CA ALA A 436 -29.93 14.49 -19.40
C ALA A 436 -28.97 14.32 -20.58
N VAL A 437 -27.68 14.67 -20.42
CA VAL A 437 -26.70 14.56 -21.51
C VAL A 437 -26.42 13.10 -21.83
N LYS A 438 -26.52 12.76 -23.14
CA LYS A 438 -26.30 11.40 -23.68
C LYS A 438 -25.22 11.34 -24.76
N SER A 439 -24.92 12.45 -25.43
CA SER A 439 -23.92 12.46 -26.49
C SER A 439 -23.17 13.78 -26.62
N LEU A 440 -22.02 13.68 -27.27
CA LEU A 440 -21.22 14.78 -27.76
C LEU A 440 -21.11 14.69 -29.28
N ARG A 441 -21.30 15.83 -29.96
CA ARG A 441 -21.17 15.97 -31.41
C ARG A 441 -20.12 17.03 -31.74
N ARG A 442 -19.21 16.71 -32.64
CA ARG A 442 -18.27 17.65 -33.29
C ARG A 442 -18.88 18.11 -34.61
N ALA A 443 -18.68 19.39 -34.93
CA ALA A 443 -19.40 20.06 -36.01
C ALA A 443 -18.89 19.62 -37.39
N PRO A 444 -19.79 19.00 -38.16
CA PRO A 444 -20.25 19.67 -39.38
C PRO A 444 -21.73 20.07 -39.37
N GLU A 445 -22.52 19.69 -38.34
CA GLU A 445 -23.97 19.96 -38.23
C GLU A 445 -24.27 21.04 -37.17
N GLU A 446 -25.15 22.00 -37.50
CA GLU A 446 -25.64 22.99 -36.54
C GLU A 446 -26.42 22.32 -35.39
N PRO A 447 -26.37 22.87 -34.16
CA PRO A 447 -27.13 22.32 -33.05
C PRO A 447 -28.64 22.29 -33.32
N ASP A 448 -29.27 21.14 -33.09
CA ASP A 448 -30.72 20.97 -33.22
C ASP A 448 -31.45 21.15 -31.86
N THR A 449 -32.74 20.81 -31.81
CA THR A 449 -33.57 20.93 -30.60
C THR A 449 -33.15 20.01 -29.45
N SER A 450 -32.30 19.02 -29.70
CA SER A 450 -31.72 18.15 -28.68
C SER A 450 -30.48 18.75 -27.99
N CYS A 451 -30.03 19.93 -28.42
CA CYS A 451 -28.87 20.60 -27.85
C CYS A 451 -29.08 20.95 -26.37
N TRP A 452 -28.15 20.49 -25.54
CA TRP A 452 -28.06 20.83 -24.12
C TRP A 452 -27.09 21.99 -23.88
N LEU A 453 -25.92 21.97 -24.53
CA LEU A 453 -24.92 23.03 -24.47
C LEU A 453 -24.12 23.05 -25.78
N SER A 454 -23.93 24.22 -26.37
CA SER A 454 -23.06 24.39 -27.54
C SER A 454 -21.79 25.19 -27.21
N GLY A 455 -20.71 24.81 -27.88
CA GLY A 455 -19.45 25.53 -27.91
C GLY A 455 -18.96 25.68 -29.35
N ASP A 456 -17.73 26.14 -29.51
CA ASP A 456 -17.15 26.34 -30.84
C ASP A 456 -16.80 24.99 -31.49
N GLY A 457 -17.52 24.63 -32.56
CA GLY A 457 -17.34 23.38 -33.29
C GLY A 457 -17.80 22.11 -32.55
N TRP A 458 -18.57 22.23 -31.47
CA TRP A 458 -19.13 21.08 -30.75
C TRP A 458 -20.42 21.41 -30.01
N TRP A 459 -21.21 20.38 -29.68
CA TRP A 459 -22.35 20.51 -28.77
C TRP A 459 -22.67 19.20 -28.05
N LEU A 460 -23.15 19.32 -26.81
CA LEU A 460 -23.69 18.23 -26.01
C LEU A 460 -25.18 18.10 -26.31
N SER A 461 -25.67 16.87 -26.41
CA SER A 461 -27.06 16.56 -26.77
C SER A 461 -27.69 15.63 -25.74
N VAL A 462 -29.00 15.83 -25.52
CA VAL A 462 -29.84 14.90 -24.75
C VAL A 462 -30.25 13.66 -25.55
N ALA A 463 -30.04 13.67 -26.86
CA ALA A 463 -30.26 12.51 -27.72
C ALA A 463 -29.01 11.60 -27.72
N PRO A 464 -29.18 10.27 -27.64
CA PRO A 464 -28.07 9.35 -27.76
C PRO A 464 -27.49 9.32 -29.18
N VAL A 465 -26.24 8.87 -29.34
CA VAL A 465 -25.67 8.59 -30.68
C VAL A 465 -26.16 7.24 -31.21
N PHE A 466 -26.31 6.26 -30.32
CA PHE A 466 -26.63 4.87 -30.66
C PHE A 466 -27.87 4.39 -29.89
N GLU A 467 -28.69 3.54 -30.50
CA GLU A 467 -29.89 2.99 -29.85
C GLU A 467 -29.54 2.17 -28.58
N SER A 468 -28.37 1.51 -28.55
CA SER A 468 -27.91 0.79 -27.35
C SER A 468 -27.73 1.71 -26.14
N ASP A 469 -27.32 2.98 -26.37
CA ASP A 469 -27.14 3.98 -25.31
C ASP A 469 -28.47 4.48 -24.74
N ALA A 470 -29.59 4.31 -25.46
CA ALA A 470 -30.93 4.64 -24.97
C ALA A 470 -31.43 3.66 -23.90
N THR A 471 -30.93 2.41 -23.92
CA THR A 471 -31.42 1.32 -23.05
C THR A 471 -30.64 1.17 -21.74
N GLY A 472 -29.49 1.84 -21.60
CA GLY A 472 -28.66 1.80 -20.38
C GLY A 472 -27.96 0.46 -20.13
N LEU A 473 -28.01 -0.48 -21.08
CA LEU A 473 -27.28 -1.75 -21.01
C LEU A 473 -25.79 -1.50 -21.28
N ARG A 474 -24.94 -1.89 -20.33
CA ARG A 474 -23.48 -1.91 -20.52
C ARG A 474 -23.16 -3.02 -21.52
N ASP A 475 -22.51 -2.69 -22.63
CA ASP A 475 -21.83 -3.71 -23.43
C ASP A 475 -20.74 -4.34 -22.53
N VAL A 476 -20.87 -5.65 -22.32
CA VAL A 476 -20.09 -6.49 -21.39
C VAL A 476 -18.68 -6.71 -21.93
#